data_AF-A0A2R5LD77-F1
#
_entry.id   AF-A0A2R5LD77-F1
#
_cell.length_a   1.000
_cell.length_b   1.000
_cell.length_c   1.000
_cell.angle_alpha   90.00
_cell.angle_beta   90.00
_cell.angle_gamma   90.00
#
_symmetry.space_group_name_H-M   'P 1'
#
loop_
_entity.id
_entity.type
_entity.pdbx_description
1 polymer ?
#
loop_
_entity_poly.entity_id
_entity_poly.type
_entity_poly.pdbx_seq_one_letter_code
_entity_poly.pdbx_strand_id
1 'polypeptide(L)'
;SMAAFCGDFELWLSDKLRALNIDPDVFGSYITGILEGNETEEEKSEALQGILTEVCEEGIGEIGEEIFSKWSALNKDVEANGDQKHEKCSVEAQLVSIMEEQAKSVVSEKVLSPEEVKLRQAILAQYAEVSDGEEDEFAPDIKPAVAVAATSVTGVSIPKDKHASKSLERNTNAETVLQAEKEKRDKNKQDHERKKAQDKVNREKQKQQQQERKDREKKRTQKGERRR
;
A
#
# COMPACT_ATOMS: atom_id res chain seq x y z
N SER A 1 -10.15 -15.63 -2.65
CA SER A 1 -10.43 -15.75 -1.20
C SER A 1 -9.18 -16.19 -0.48
N MET A 2 -8.34 -15.26 -0.03
CA MET A 2 -7.06 -15.55 0.64
C MET A 2 -7.24 -15.97 2.10
N ALA A 3 -8.32 -15.52 2.74
CA ALA A 3 -8.65 -15.80 4.14
C ALA A 3 -9.07 -17.26 4.43
N ALA A 4 -9.56 -17.99 3.42
CA ALA A 4 -9.96 -19.38 3.60
C ALA A 4 -8.75 -20.33 3.63
N PHE A 5 -7.69 -19.98 2.90
CA PHE A 5 -6.52 -20.85 2.73
C PHE A 5 -5.53 -20.75 3.90
N CYS A 6 -5.36 -19.54 4.46
CA CYS A 6 -4.58 -19.36 5.69
C CYS A 6 -5.26 -20.05 6.89
N GLY A 7 -6.60 -20.05 6.92
CA GLY A 7 -7.38 -20.70 7.97
C GLY A 7 -7.16 -22.20 8.06
N ASP A 8 -7.08 -22.92 6.94
CA ASP A 8 -6.91 -24.38 6.95
C ASP A 8 -5.54 -24.81 7.51
N PHE A 9 -4.48 -24.08 7.16
CA PHE A 9 -3.15 -24.31 7.75
C PHE A 9 -3.13 -23.97 9.22
N GLU A 10 -3.67 -22.81 9.59
CA GLU A 10 -3.59 -22.28 10.95
C GLU A 10 -4.42 -23.12 11.93
N LEU A 11 -5.55 -23.68 11.47
CA LEU A 11 -6.32 -24.69 12.21
C LEU A 11 -5.52 -25.99 12.38
N TRP A 12 -4.91 -26.51 11.31
CA TRP A 12 -4.08 -27.71 11.38
C TRP A 12 -2.89 -27.52 12.33
N LEU A 13 -2.19 -26.40 12.22
CA LEU A 13 -1.06 -26.04 13.06
C LEU A 13 -1.52 -25.91 14.52
N SER A 14 -2.67 -25.29 14.77
CA SER A 14 -3.24 -25.16 16.11
C SER A 14 -3.58 -26.51 16.73
N ASP A 15 -4.15 -27.44 15.97
CA ASP A 15 -4.46 -28.80 16.43
C ASP A 15 -3.19 -29.61 16.68
N LYS A 16 -2.18 -29.46 15.81
CA LYS A 16 -0.88 -30.13 15.95
C LYS A 16 -0.13 -29.67 17.19
N LEU A 17 -0.07 -28.35 17.43
CA LEU A 17 0.55 -27.76 18.61
C LEU A 17 -0.18 -28.20 19.89
N ARG A 18 -1.52 -28.21 19.87
CA ARG A 18 -2.32 -28.68 21.00
C ARG A 18 -2.09 -30.16 21.33
N ALA A 19 -1.91 -31.01 20.32
CA ALA A 19 -1.57 -32.42 20.51
C ALA A 19 -0.21 -32.62 21.20
N LEU A 20 0.71 -31.68 20.99
CA LEU A 20 2.03 -31.62 21.63
C LEU A 20 2.03 -30.86 22.97
N ASN A 21 0.83 -30.46 23.44
CA ASN A 21 0.64 -29.68 24.67
C ASN A 21 1.32 -28.29 24.63
N ILE A 22 1.42 -27.71 23.43
CA ILE A 22 1.97 -26.39 23.14
C ILE A 22 0.81 -25.41 22.93
N ASP A 23 0.97 -24.17 23.40
CA ASP A 23 -0.02 -23.12 23.24
C ASP A 23 -0.04 -22.57 21.79
N PRO A 24 -1.11 -22.80 21.01
CA PRO A 24 -1.18 -22.33 19.62
C PRO A 24 -1.30 -20.81 19.51
N ASP A 25 -1.80 -20.10 20.53
CA ASP A 25 -1.95 -18.64 20.46
C ASP A 25 -0.59 -17.93 20.49
N VAL A 26 0.37 -18.51 21.22
CA VAL A 26 1.74 -18.00 21.33
C VAL A 26 2.60 -18.45 20.15
N PHE A 27 2.58 -19.75 19.84
CA PHE A 27 3.49 -20.34 18.86
C PHE A 27 2.94 -20.37 17.44
N GLY A 28 1.62 -20.48 17.25
CA GLY A 28 1.01 -20.54 15.92
C GLY A 28 1.27 -19.28 15.09
N SER A 29 1.07 -18.10 15.70
CA SER A 29 1.33 -16.81 15.05
C SER A 29 2.81 -16.59 14.76
N TYR A 30 3.70 -17.05 15.65
CA TYR A 30 5.14 -16.91 15.50
C TYR A 30 5.70 -17.85 14.43
N ILE A 31 5.29 -19.13 14.44
CA ILE A 31 5.65 -20.11 13.41
C ILE A 31 5.17 -19.66 12.03
N THR A 32 3.92 -19.21 11.92
CA THR A 32 3.37 -18.69 10.67
C THR A 32 4.16 -17.46 10.20
N GLY A 33 4.54 -16.56 11.11
CA GLY A 33 5.39 -15.42 10.80
C GLY A 33 6.78 -15.79 10.24
N ILE A 34 7.42 -16.84 10.77
CA ILE A 34 8.67 -17.38 10.23
C ILE A 34 8.45 -17.92 8.80
N LEU A 35 7.39 -18.70 8.60
CA LEU A 35 7.09 -19.30 7.31
C LEU A 35 6.73 -18.27 6.23
N GLU A 36 6.08 -17.16 6.60
CA GLU A 36 5.76 -16.02 5.74
C GLU A 36 6.95 -15.09 5.46
N GLY A 37 8.03 -15.20 6.23
CA GLY A 37 9.26 -14.42 6.05
C GLY A 37 9.83 -14.49 4.63
N ASN A 38 10.62 -13.50 4.23
CA ASN A 38 11.32 -13.52 2.93
C ASN A 38 12.69 -14.21 2.96
N GLU A 39 13.01 -14.83 4.09
CA GLU A 39 14.22 -15.60 4.36
C GLU A 39 14.26 -16.88 3.51
N THR A 40 15.45 -17.45 3.38
CA THR A 40 15.67 -18.74 2.73
C THR A 40 15.02 -19.88 3.53
N GLU A 41 14.71 -20.99 2.87
CA GLU A 41 14.12 -22.17 3.54
C GLU A 41 15.03 -22.72 4.64
N GLU A 42 16.35 -22.61 4.46
CA GLU A 42 17.38 -22.98 5.44
C GLU A 42 17.32 -22.08 6.69
N GLU A 43 17.23 -20.76 6.52
CA GLU A 43 17.09 -19.79 7.63
C GLU A 43 15.77 -19.99 8.39
N LYS A 44 14.66 -20.22 7.67
CA LYS A 44 13.36 -20.51 8.29
C LYS A 44 13.40 -21.82 9.09
N SER A 45 14.10 -22.83 8.57
CA SER A 45 14.24 -24.11 9.24
C SER A 45 15.06 -23.97 10.52
N GLU A 46 16.17 -23.24 10.48
CA GLU A 46 16.97 -22.95 11.68
C GLU A 46 16.16 -22.16 12.74
N ALA A 47 15.42 -21.13 12.32
CA ALA A 47 14.58 -20.35 13.22
C ALA A 47 13.45 -21.18 13.84
N LEU A 48 12.77 -22.00 13.03
CA LEU A 48 11.71 -22.89 13.48
C LEU A 48 12.25 -23.97 14.43
N GLN A 49 13.39 -24.59 14.12
CA GLN A 49 14.04 -25.57 14.99
C GLN A 49 14.51 -24.92 16.30
N GLY A 50 14.99 -23.68 16.28
CA GLY A 50 15.42 -22.95 17.46
C GLY A 50 14.31 -22.82 18.51
N ILE A 51 13.11 -22.41 18.08
CA ILE A 51 11.96 -22.30 19.00
C ILE A 51 11.36 -23.66 19.36
N LEU A 52 11.35 -24.62 18.43
CA LEU A 52 10.82 -25.94 18.71
C LEU A 52 11.74 -26.70 19.67
N THR A 53 13.05 -26.44 19.67
CA THR A 53 13.98 -27.03 20.65
C THR A 53 13.76 -26.47 22.06
N GLU A 54 13.32 -25.21 22.18
CA GLU A 54 13.01 -24.60 23.48
C GLU A 54 11.71 -25.16 24.08
N VAL A 55 10.79 -25.63 23.23
CA VAL A 55 9.41 -25.96 23.62
C VAL A 55 9.11 -27.46 23.53
N CYS A 56 9.85 -28.20 22.68
CA CYS A 56 9.75 -29.63 22.48
C CYS A 56 11.08 -30.31 22.78
N GLU A 57 11.06 -31.33 23.63
CA GLU A 57 12.25 -32.11 23.99
C GLU A 57 12.50 -33.28 23.02
N GLU A 58 11.48 -33.71 22.26
CA GLU A 58 11.54 -34.83 21.32
C GLU A 58 10.82 -34.48 19.99
N GLY A 59 11.27 -35.05 18.87
CA GLY A 59 10.56 -34.95 17.58
C GLY A 59 10.71 -33.61 16.83
N ILE A 60 11.65 -32.74 17.20
CA ILE A 60 11.85 -31.40 16.59
C ILE A 60 12.02 -31.47 15.07
N GLY A 61 12.82 -32.41 14.58
CA GLY A 61 13.05 -32.62 13.15
C GLY A 61 11.78 -33.07 12.42
N GLU A 62 11.05 -34.04 12.98
CA GLU A 62 9.82 -34.58 12.39
C GLU A 62 8.71 -33.52 12.36
N ILE A 63 8.56 -32.73 13.43
CA ILE A 63 7.57 -31.65 13.53
C ILE A 63 7.91 -30.53 12.55
N GLY A 64 9.18 -30.11 12.49
CA GLY A 64 9.65 -29.09 11.56
C GLY A 64 9.40 -29.51 10.11
N GLU A 65 9.80 -30.72 9.74
CA GLU A 65 9.57 -31.27 8.39
C GLU A 65 8.08 -31.38 8.05
N GLU A 66 7.22 -31.79 9.00
CA GLU A 66 5.79 -31.88 8.79
C GLU A 66 5.15 -30.49 8.57
N ILE A 67 5.58 -29.49 9.34
CA ILE A 67 5.17 -28.09 9.17
C ILE A 67 5.58 -27.57 7.79
N PHE A 68 6.84 -27.76 7.38
CA PHE A 68 7.32 -27.36 6.05
C PHE A 68 6.62 -28.11 4.92
N SER A 69 6.36 -29.40 5.09
CA SER A 69 5.66 -30.23 4.12
C SER A 69 4.22 -29.76 3.94
N LYS A 70 3.50 -29.49 5.04
CA LYS A 70 2.14 -28.94 4.99
C LYS A 70 2.09 -27.54 4.40
N TRP A 71 3.00 -26.66 4.82
CA TRP A 71 3.12 -25.30 4.27
C TRP A 71 3.43 -25.31 2.77
N SER A 72 4.35 -26.17 2.34
CA SER A 72 4.72 -26.32 0.93
C SER A 72 3.62 -26.98 0.11
N ALA A 73 2.89 -27.95 0.65
CA ALA A 73 1.75 -28.58 -0.01
C ALA A 73 0.64 -27.55 -0.27
N LEU A 74 0.35 -26.70 0.72
CA LEU A 74 -0.58 -25.60 0.59
C LEU A 74 -0.10 -24.58 -0.47
N ASN A 75 1.17 -24.18 -0.45
CA ASN A 75 1.70 -23.29 -1.48
C ASN A 75 1.73 -23.93 -2.89
N LYS A 76 1.89 -25.26 -2.99
CA LYS A 76 1.82 -25.99 -4.26
C LYS A 76 0.40 -26.16 -4.76
N ASP A 77 -0.58 -26.36 -3.89
CA ASP A 77 -2.00 -26.36 -4.26
C ASP A 77 -2.46 -24.97 -4.73
N VAL A 78 -1.86 -23.89 -4.20
CA VAL A 78 -2.00 -22.53 -4.74
C VAL A 78 -1.44 -22.42 -6.16
N GLU A 79 -0.32 -23.07 -6.47
CA GLU A 79 0.27 -23.08 -7.83
C GLU A 79 -0.46 -24.05 -8.80
N ALA A 80 -1.08 -25.13 -8.30
CA ALA A 80 -1.75 -26.14 -9.13
C ALA A 80 -3.24 -25.86 -9.38
N ASN A 81 -3.93 -25.15 -8.47
CA ASN A 81 -5.33 -24.71 -8.63
C ASN A 81 -5.49 -23.18 -8.76
N GLY A 82 -4.39 -22.43 -8.73
CA GLY A 82 -4.38 -20.97 -8.82
C GLY A 82 -3.46 -20.49 -9.92
N ASP A 83 -4.06 -20.15 -11.05
CA ASP A 83 -3.54 -19.21 -12.05
C ASP A 83 -3.47 -17.77 -11.44
N GLN A 84 -2.84 -17.63 -10.27
CA GLN A 84 -2.67 -16.38 -9.52
C GLN A 84 -1.30 -16.30 -8.86
N LYS A 85 -0.26 -16.34 -9.71
CA LYS A 85 0.96 -15.59 -9.44
C LYS A 85 0.68 -14.10 -9.59
N HIS A 86 -0.03 -13.45 -8.66
CA HIS A 86 -0.18 -12.00 -8.74
C HIS A 86 -0.55 -11.31 -7.41
N GLU A 87 0.42 -11.14 -6.52
CA GLU A 87 0.31 -10.04 -5.55
C GLU A 87 1.63 -9.30 -5.32
N LYS A 88 2.79 -9.97 -5.39
CA LYS A 88 4.09 -9.28 -5.44
C LYS A 88 4.45 -8.76 -6.85
N CYS A 89 4.00 -9.46 -7.90
CA CYS A 89 4.07 -8.96 -9.28
C CYS A 89 2.99 -7.90 -9.57
N SER A 90 1.93 -7.82 -8.77
CA SER A 90 0.85 -6.84 -8.99
C SER A 90 1.26 -5.43 -8.69
N VAL A 91 2.02 -5.20 -7.63
CA VAL A 91 2.45 -3.84 -7.30
C VAL A 91 3.50 -3.35 -8.30
N GLU A 92 4.42 -4.23 -8.72
CA GLU A 92 5.43 -3.89 -9.71
C GLU A 92 4.84 -3.77 -11.13
N ALA A 93 3.93 -4.67 -11.54
CA ALA A 93 3.20 -4.54 -12.79
C ALA A 93 2.21 -3.37 -12.79
N GLN A 94 1.55 -3.06 -11.67
CA GLN A 94 0.78 -1.81 -11.53
C GLN A 94 1.69 -0.60 -11.59
N LEU A 95 2.88 -0.64 -10.99
CA LEU A 95 3.83 0.47 -11.06
C LEU A 95 4.28 0.70 -12.51
N VAL A 96 4.66 -0.37 -13.21
CA VAL A 96 5.02 -0.33 -14.64
C VAL A 96 3.83 0.15 -15.49
N SER A 97 2.62 -0.36 -15.25
CA SER A 97 1.41 0.04 -15.98
C SER A 97 1.03 1.49 -15.71
N ILE A 98 1.10 1.97 -14.46
CA ILE A 98 0.82 3.37 -14.09
C ILE A 98 1.87 4.29 -14.69
N MET A 99 3.16 3.89 -14.70
CA MET A 99 4.22 4.66 -15.36
C MET A 99 4.00 4.75 -16.87
N GLU A 100 3.60 3.66 -17.51
CA GLU A 100 3.30 3.62 -18.95
C GLU A 100 2.03 4.43 -19.31
N GLU A 101 0.98 4.34 -18.49
CA GLU A 101 -0.25 5.12 -18.67
C GLU A 101 -0.03 6.62 -18.47
N GLN A 102 0.79 7.02 -17.48
CA GLN A 102 1.16 8.42 -17.29
C GLN A 102 2.02 8.94 -18.45
N ALA A 103 2.91 8.11 -19.02
CA ALA A 103 3.71 8.47 -20.19
C ALA A 103 2.89 8.61 -21.49
N LYS A 104 1.79 7.85 -21.66
CA LYS A 104 0.89 7.94 -22.83
C LYS A 104 -0.08 9.13 -22.82
N SER A 105 -0.27 9.78 -21.67
CA SER A 105 -1.28 10.84 -21.50
C SER A 105 -0.80 12.26 -21.78
N VAL A 106 0.47 12.47 -22.17
CA VAL A 106 0.99 13.78 -22.55
C VAL A 106 1.28 13.80 -24.05
N VAL A 107 0.64 14.75 -24.74
CA VAL A 107 0.75 15.11 -26.17
C VAL A 107 -0.24 14.42 -27.13
N SER A 108 -1.52 14.78 -27.02
CA SER A 108 -2.39 14.82 -28.21
C SER A 108 -2.00 16.03 -29.07
N GLU A 109 -1.55 15.79 -30.30
CA GLU A 109 -1.23 16.84 -31.26
C GLU A 109 -2.52 17.58 -31.70
N LYS A 110 -2.73 18.80 -31.20
CA LYS A 110 -3.81 19.67 -31.66
C LYS A 110 -3.58 20.01 -33.14
N VAL A 111 -4.41 19.46 -34.02
CA VAL A 111 -4.48 19.88 -35.43
C VAL A 111 -5.11 21.27 -35.47
N LEU A 112 -4.26 22.30 -35.54
CA LEU A 112 -4.68 23.70 -35.65
C LEU A 112 -5.23 23.96 -37.06
N SER A 113 -6.37 24.63 -37.14
CA SER A 113 -6.93 25.10 -38.41
C SER A 113 -5.98 26.13 -39.07
N PRO A 114 -5.89 26.21 -40.41
CA PRO A 114 -5.04 27.19 -41.09
C PRO A 114 -5.37 28.64 -40.69
N GLU A 115 -6.61 28.93 -40.32
CA GLU A 115 -7.03 30.25 -39.84
C GLU A 115 -6.47 30.56 -38.44
N GLU A 116 -6.40 29.56 -37.56
CA GLU A 116 -5.85 29.69 -36.21
C GLU A 116 -4.33 29.87 -36.24
N VAL A 117 -3.65 29.19 -37.17
CA VAL A 117 -2.20 29.38 -37.41
C VAL A 117 -1.92 30.80 -37.88
N LYS A 118 -2.72 31.30 -38.83
CA LYS A 118 -2.58 32.67 -39.35
C LYS A 118 -2.86 33.72 -38.28
N LEU A 119 -3.87 33.50 -37.43
CA LEU A 119 -4.16 34.37 -36.29
C LEU A 119 -3.02 34.37 -35.27
N ARG A 120 -2.51 33.18 -34.92
CA ARG A 120 -1.37 33.04 -34.00
C ARG A 120 -0.12 33.73 -34.55
N GLN A 121 0.15 33.61 -35.84
CA GLN A 121 1.28 34.26 -36.50
C GLN A 121 1.11 35.79 -36.53
N ALA A 122 -0.09 36.30 -36.81
CA ALA A 122 -0.36 37.73 -36.80
C ALA A 122 -0.13 38.35 -35.41
N ILE A 123 -0.55 37.66 -34.34
CA ILE A 123 -0.30 38.08 -32.96
C ILE A 123 1.21 38.07 -32.67
N LEU A 124 1.93 37.00 -33.03
CA LEU A 124 3.38 36.91 -32.84
C LEU A 124 4.15 38.00 -33.60
N ALA A 125 3.77 38.30 -34.83
CA ALA A 125 4.38 39.37 -35.62
C ALA A 125 4.20 40.75 -34.97
N GLN A 126 3.04 41.00 -34.36
CA GLN A 126 2.79 42.23 -33.61
C GLN A 126 3.70 42.40 -32.38
N TYR A 127 4.22 41.30 -31.81
CA TYR A 127 5.20 41.33 -30.73
C TYR A 127 6.65 41.28 -31.22
N ALA A 128 6.90 40.68 -32.40
CA ALA A 128 8.22 40.62 -33.01
C ALA A 128 8.72 42.00 -33.44
N GLU A 129 7.83 42.90 -33.85
CA GLU A 129 8.16 44.29 -34.21
C GLU A 129 8.67 45.13 -33.00
N VAL A 130 8.56 44.62 -31.78
CA VAL A 130 9.02 45.30 -30.55
C VAL A 130 10.38 44.79 -30.06
N SER A 131 10.93 43.75 -30.70
CA SER A 131 12.22 43.15 -30.34
C SER A 131 13.14 43.06 -31.56
N ASP A 132 13.39 44.20 -32.20
CA ASP A 132 14.51 44.32 -33.14
C ASP A 132 15.82 44.35 -32.34
N GLY A 133 16.51 43.21 -32.33
CA GLY A 133 17.68 42.94 -31.49
C GLY A 133 18.33 41.60 -31.79
N GLU A 134 18.71 41.45 -33.06
CA GLU A 134 19.73 40.53 -33.61
C GLU A 134 19.45 39.01 -33.66
N GLU A 135 19.87 38.46 -34.79
CA GLU A 135 19.73 37.11 -35.32
C GLU A 135 20.50 36.07 -34.48
N ASP A 136 19.92 34.88 -34.27
CA ASP A 136 20.71 33.65 -34.42
C ASP A 136 19.81 32.43 -34.70
N GLU A 137 20.26 31.64 -35.67
CA GLU A 137 19.64 30.45 -36.20
C GLU A 137 19.86 29.27 -35.24
N PHE A 138 18.81 28.68 -34.66
CA PHE A 138 18.79 27.23 -34.41
C PHE A 138 17.38 26.73 -34.07
N ALA A 139 16.81 25.92 -34.95
CA ALA A 139 15.68 25.04 -34.70
C ALA A 139 16.21 23.63 -34.35
N PRO A 140 15.37 22.63 -34.00
CA PRO A 140 14.11 22.59 -33.26
C PRO A 140 14.33 21.77 -31.95
N ASP A 141 13.39 21.53 -31.03
CA ASP A 141 12.54 20.33 -31.11
C ASP A 141 11.54 20.26 -29.94
N ILE A 142 10.33 19.78 -30.28
CA ILE A 142 9.25 19.19 -29.45
C ILE A 142 8.50 20.04 -28.41
N LYS A 143 7.40 20.62 -28.92
CA LYS A 143 5.99 20.69 -28.46
C LYS A 143 5.63 20.44 -26.96
N PRO A 144 4.89 21.39 -26.36
CA PRO A 144 4.20 21.24 -25.07
C PRO A 144 2.70 20.92 -25.23
N ALA A 145 2.10 20.18 -24.29
CA ALA A 145 0.66 20.22 -24.02
C ALA A 145 0.40 19.88 -22.54
N VAL A 146 0.10 20.84 -21.66
CA VAL A 146 -1.21 21.46 -21.37
C VAL A 146 -2.42 20.50 -21.29
N ALA A 147 -2.89 20.31 -20.06
CA ALA A 147 -4.26 19.92 -19.73
C ALA A 147 -5.23 21.07 -20.07
N VAL A 148 -6.44 20.74 -20.55
CA VAL A 148 -7.59 21.64 -20.42
C VAL A 148 -8.87 20.86 -20.19
N ALA A 149 -9.59 21.31 -19.17
CA ALA A 149 -10.91 20.88 -18.78
C ALA A 149 -12.00 21.29 -19.79
N ALA A 150 -13.10 20.55 -19.71
CA ALA A 150 -14.32 20.60 -20.49
C ALA A 150 -15.12 21.90 -20.35
N THR A 151 -15.98 22.16 -21.35
CA THR A 151 -17.19 22.98 -21.16
C THR A 151 -18.35 22.38 -21.95
N SER A 152 -19.46 22.30 -21.24
CA SER A 152 -20.80 21.79 -21.54
C SER A 152 -21.60 22.62 -22.55
N VAL A 153 -22.49 21.97 -23.32
CA VAL A 153 -23.74 22.59 -23.81
C VAL A 153 -24.91 21.57 -23.86
N THR A 154 -25.99 21.99 -23.19
CA THR A 154 -27.41 21.58 -23.17
C THR A 154 -28.08 21.67 -24.57
N GLY A 155 -29.19 21.04 -24.97
CA GLY A 155 -30.25 20.22 -24.37
C GLY A 155 -31.43 20.18 -25.38
N VAL A 156 -32.24 19.12 -25.44
CA VAL A 156 -33.52 19.06 -26.20
C VAL A 156 -34.51 18.14 -25.48
N SER A 157 -35.78 18.57 -25.45
CA SER A 157 -36.89 18.04 -24.64
C SER A 157 -37.66 16.87 -25.24
N ILE A 158 -38.26 16.09 -24.33
CA ILE A 158 -38.91 14.76 -24.43
C ILE A 158 -40.40 14.82 -24.85
N PRO A 159 -40.96 13.81 -25.55
CA PRO A 159 -42.38 13.44 -25.42
C PRO A 159 -42.58 12.21 -24.50
N LYS A 160 -43.68 12.27 -23.75
CA LYS A 160 -43.95 11.54 -22.50
C LYS A 160 -44.71 10.23 -22.76
N ASP A 161 -44.03 9.10 -22.72
CA ASP A 161 -44.65 7.78 -22.59
C ASP A 161 -44.68 7.32 -21.12
N LYS A 162 -45.90 7.18 -20.61
CA LYS A 162 -46.20 6.62 -19.29
C LYS A 162 -46.08 5.10 -19.40
N HIS A 163 -44.89 4.53 -19.18
CA HIS A 163 -44.62 3.17 -18.69
C HIS A 163 -43.13 2.86 -18.92
N ALA A 164 -42.23 3.51 -18.19
CA ALA A 164 -40.84 3.08 -18.12
C ALA A 164 -40.23 3.49 -16.78
N SER A 165 -39.98 2.48 -15.95
CA SER A 165 -38.80 2.43 -15.09
C SER A 165 -38.76 3.43 -13.92
N LYS A 166 -39.55 3.12 -12.89
CA LYS A 166 -39.26 3.50 -11.50
C LYS A 166 -37.99 2.79 -10.96
N SER A 167 -36.94 2.67 -11.78
CA SER A 167 -35.78 1.81 -11.52
C SER A 167 -34.54 2.12 -12.37
N LEU A 168 -34.30 3.39 -12.74
CA LEU A 168 -32.97 3.82 -13.17
C LEU A 168 -32.35 4.54 -11.98
N GLU A 169 -31.47 3.84 -11.27
CA GLU A 169 -30.71 4.39 -10.15
C GLU A 169 -29.96 5.64 -10.60
N ARG A 170 -29.94 6.68 -9.74
CA ARG A 170 -29.24 7.92 -10.07
C ARG A 170 -27.75 7.63 -10.23
N ASN A 171 -27.11 8.26 -11.20
CA ASN A 171 -25.66 8.16 -11.38
C ASN A 171 -24.95 8.76 -10.15
N THR A 172 -24.26 7.92 -9.39
CA THR A 172 -23.53 8.29 -8.17
C THR A 172 -22.05 8.54 -8.43
N ASN A 173 -21.56 8.41 -9.66
CA ASN A 173 -20.13 8.44 -9.95
C ASN A 173 -19.46 9.74 -9.48
N ALA A 174 -20.10 10.88 -9.70
CA ALA A 174 -19.58 12.18 -9.23
C ALA A 174 -19.57 12.30 -7.71
N GLU A 175 -20.59 11.77 -7.03
CA GLU A 175 -20.70 11.76 -5.57
C GLU A 175 -19.66 10.82 -4.95
N THR A 176 -19.48 9.63 -5.50
CA THR A 176 -18.48 8.64 -5.09
C THR A 176 -17.07 9.20 -5.19
N VAL A 177 -16.74 9.92 -6.27
CA VAL A 177 -15.41 10.54 -6.45
C VAL A 177 -15.17 11.64 -5.42
N LEU A 178 -16.15 12.53 -5.21
CA LEU A 178 -16.04 13.60 -4.22
C LEU A 178 -15.93 13.05 -2.79
N GLN A 179 -16.69 12.00 -2.48
CA GLN A 179 -16.64 11.35 -1.18
C GLN A 179 -15.29 10.66 -0.96
N ALA A 180 -14.77 9.93 -1.95
CA ALA A 180 -13.46 9.30 -1.88
C ALA A 180 -12.33 10.32 -1.68
N GLU A 181 -12.37 11.48 -2.36
CA GLU A 181 -11.38 12.54 -2.18
C GLU A 181 -11.46 13.15 -0.77
N LYS A 182 -12.68 13.39 -0.26
CA LYS A 182 -12.91 13.91 1.09
C LYS A 182 -12.41 12.94 2.16
N GLU A 183 -12.75 11.66 2.03
CA GLU A 183 -12.29 10.62 2.96
C GLU A 183 -10.76 10.47 2.95
N LYS A 184 -10.12 10.58 1.77
CA LYS A 184 -8.65 10.58 1.67
C LYS A 184 -8.03 11.77 2.38
N ARG A 185 -8.62 12.96 2.22
CA ARG A 185 -8.17 14.18 2.91
C ARG A 185 -8.30 14.06 4.42
N ASP A 186 -9.41 13.51 4.91
CA ASP A 186 -9.68 13.38 6.34
C ASP A 186 -8.85 12.26 6.99
N LYS A 187 -8.62 11.14 6.29
CA LYS A 187 -7.68 10.09 6.72
C LYS A 187 -6.26 10.63 6.87
N ASN A 188 -5.76 11.37 5.88
CA ASN A 188 -4.41 11.95 5.95
C ASN A 188 -4.25 12.91 7.15
N LYS A 189 -5.29 13.67 7.49
CA LYS A 189 -5.27 14.53 8.69
C LYS A 189 -5.25 13.71 9.98
N GLN A 190 -6.10 12.69 10.08
CA GLN A 190 -6.16 11.81 11.25
C GLN A 190 -4.85 11.06 11.46
N ASP A 191 -4.23 10.55 10.40
CA ASP A 191 -2.95 9.83 10.49
C ASP A 191 -1.82 10.76 10.94
N HIS A 192 -1.78 12.00 10.43
CA HIS A 192 -0.82 13.00 10.88
C HIS A 192 -1.02 13.36 12.37
N GLU A 193 -2.26 13.58 12.80
CA GLU A 193 -2.58 13.86 14.21
C GLU A 193 -2.24 12.67 15.13
N ARG A 194 -2.56 11.44 14.69
CA ARG A 194 -2.26 10.22 15.42
C ARG A 194 -0.76 10.00 15.56
N LYS A 195 0.01 10.22 14.48
CA LYS A 195 1.48 10.15 14.52
C LYS A 195 2.06 11.16 15.50
N LYS A 196 1.59 12.42 15.44
CA LYS A 196 2.01 13.48 16.37
C LYS A 196 1.69 13.15 17.83
N ALA A 197 0.51 12.58 18.09
CA ALA A 197 0.11 12.15 19.43
C ALA A 197 0.97 10.97 19.93
N GLN A 198 1.22 9.98 19.06
CA GLN A 198 2.06 8.83 19.39
C GLN A 198 3.50 9.25 19.70
N ASP A 199 4.09 10.15 18.90
CA ASP A 199 5.43 10.68 19.13
C ASP A 199 5.53 11.41 20.47
N LYS A 200 4.49 12.17 20.84
CA LYS A 200 4.41 12.85 22.14
C LYS A 200 4.36 11.85 23.30
N VAL A 201 3.50 10.84 23.22
CA VAL A 201 3.36 9.79 24.25
C VAL A 201 4.65 8.99 24.39
N ASN A 202 5.29 8.62 23.29
CA ASN A 202 6.56 7.91 23.30
C ASN A 202 7.66 8.72 23.99
N ARG A 203 7.75 10.02 23.71
CA ARG A 203 8.71 10.93 24.35
C ARG A 203 8.46 11.07 25.86
N GLU A 204 7.21 11.16 26.29
CA GLU A 204 6.85 11.23 27.71
C GLU A 204 7.15 9.92 28.43
N LYS A 205 6.81 8.78 27.82
CA LYS A 205 7.12 7.44 28.34
C LYS A 205 8.63 7.23 28.53
N GLN A 206 9.45 7.67 27.57
CA GLN A 206 10.91 7.57 27.69
C GLN A 206 11.45 8.42 28.84
N LYS A 207 10.91 9.64 29.03
CA LYS A 207 11.28 10.50 30.17
C LYS A 207 10.88 9.88 31.52
N GLN A 208 9.68 9.31 31.61
CA GLN A 208 9.22 8.63 32.83
C GLN A 208 10.10 7.43 33.16
N GLN A 209 10.42 6.58 32.19
CA GLN A 209 11.30 5.43 32.41
C GLN A 209 12.70 5.83 32.89
N GLN A 210 13.27 6.91 32.34
CA GLN A 210 14.56 7.44 32.82
C GLN A 210 14.46 7.94 34.27
N GLN A 211 13.38 8.63 34.62
CA GLN A 211 13.17 9.13 35.98
C GLN A 211 12.96 7.98 36.97
N GLU A 212 12.15 6.97 36.63
CA GLU A 212 11.94 5.78 37.43
C GLU A 212 13.24 4.99 37.66
N ARG A 213 14.09 4.85 36.63
CA ARG A 213 15.41 4.22 36.78
C ARG A 213 16.27 4.97 37.77
N LYS A 214 16.35 6.31 37.66
CA LYS A 214 17.10 7.16 38.60
C LYS A 214 16.56 7.05 40.02
N ASP A 215 15.25 7.07 40.20
CA ASP A 215 14.63 7.01 41.52
C ASP A 215 14.74 5.61 42.15
N ARG A 216 14.67 4.55 41.34
CA ARG A 216 14.91 3.16 41.78
C ARG A 216 16.35 2.98 42.22
N GLU A 217 17.31 3.55 41.50
CA GLU A 217 18.73 3.52 41.85
C GLU A 217 19.01 4.28 43.16
N LYS A 218 18.48 5.51 43.30
CA LYS A 218 18.56 6.27 44.57
C LYS A 218 17.96 5.52 45.76
N LYS A 219 16.80 4.87 45.57
CA LYS A 219 16.19 4.03 46.62
C LYS A 219 17.04 2.80 46.95
N ARG A 220 17.76 2.25 45.98
CA ARG A 220 18.65 1.08 46.18
C ARG A 220 19.88 1.46 47.02
N THR A 221 20.51 2.59 46.74
CA THR A 221 21.71 3.03 47.46
C THR A 221 21.39 3.49 48.89
N GLN A 222 20.28 4.21 49.10
CA GLN A 222 19.87 4.69 50.43
C GLN A 222 19.51 3.55 51.40
N LYS A 223 18.98 2.43 50.91
CA LYS A 223 18.75 1.21 51.71
C LYS A 223 20.05 0.49 52.10
N GLY A 224 21.12 0.64 51.32
CA GLY A 224 22.41 0.01 51.58
C GLY A 224 23.19 0.70 52.71
N GLU A 225 23.06 2.02 52.80
CA GLU A 225 23.72 2.85 53.83
C GLU A 225 23.00 2.75 55.18
N ARG A 226 21.65 2.65 55.19
CA ARG A 226 20.86 2.44 56.42
C ARG A 226 20.98 1.02 57.01
N ARG A 227 21.64 0.11 56.29
CA ARG A 227 21.88 -1.30 56.68
C ARG A 227 23.29 -1.54 57.23
N ARG A 228 24.22 -0.60 57.04
CA ARG A 228 25.56 -0.62 57.65
C ARG A 228 25.55 0.22 58.92
#